data_AF-C4RHM8-F1
#
_entry.id   AF-C4RHM8-F1
#
_cell.length_a   1.000
_cell.length_b   1.000
_cell.length_c   1.000
_cell.angle_alpha   90.00
_cell.angle_beta   90.00
_cell.angle_gamma   90.00
#
_symmetry.space_group_name_H-M   'P 1'
#
loop_
_entity.id
_entity.type
_entity.pdbx_description
1 polymer ?
#
loop_
_entity_poly.entity_id
_entity_poly.type
_entity_poly.pdbx_seq_one_letter_code
_entity_poly.pdbx_strand_id
1 'polypeptide(L)'
;MVGPEVAQNSRPVKLENGELTVEARSTAWATQLRLLAASLLRQIASEVGHNVVRKLHIHGPAAPSWSRGPRRVRGRGPRDTYG
;
A
#
# COMPACT_ATOMS: atom_id res chain seq x y z
N MET A 1 13.89 -15.61 -5.98
CA MET A 1 14.48 -14.25 -5.86
C MET A 1 13.41 -13.23 -6.19
N VAL A 2 12.74 -12.66 -5.18
CA VAL A 2 11.63 -11.70 -5.37
C VAL A 2 12.15 -10.24 -5.36
N GLY A 3 13.33 -10.01 -4.77
CA GLY A 3 13.99 -8.71 -4.67
C GLY A 3 14.16 -7.94 -6.00
N PRO A 4 14.67 -8.54 -7.10
CA PRO A 4 14.91 -7.78 -8.32
C PRO A 4 13.62 -7.37 -9.01
N GLU A 5 12.60 -8.23 -8.98
CA GLU A 5 11.26 -7.93 -9.49
C GLU A 5 10.62 -6.78 -8.71
N VAL A 6 10.68 -6.81 -7.37
CA VAL A 6 10.12 -5.75 -6.54
C VAL A 6 10.85 -4.43 -6.77
N ALA A 7 12.18 -4.44 -6.86
CA ALA A 7 12.97 -3.24 -7.15
C ALA A 7 12.68 -2.66 -8.55
N GLN A 8 12.34 -3.50 -9.54
CA GLN A 8 11.96 -3.03 -10.88
C GLN A 8 10.55 -2.42 -10.92
N ASN A 9 9.64 -2.93 -10.09
CA ASN A 9 8.24 -2.53 -10.10
C ASN A 9 7.88 -1.50 -9.01
N SER A 10 8.85 -1.11 -8.19
CA SER A 10 8.68 -0.19 -7.08
C SER A 10 9.86 0.77 -6.98
N ARG A 11 9.58 2.04 -6.68
CA ARG A 11 10.59 3.10 -6.58
C ARG A 11 10.60 3.68 -5.18
N PRO A 12 11.74 3.70 -4.48
CA PRO A 12 11.84 4.41 -3.21
C PRO A 12 11.72 5.92 -3.48
N VAL A 13 10.71 6.54 -2.89
CA VAL A 13 10.43 7.99 -3.03
C VAL A 13 11.13 8.76 -1.93
N LYS A 14 11.06 8.26 -0.69
CA LYS A 14 11.56 8.96 0.48
C LYS A 14 11.92 7.99 1.59
N LEU A 15 12.97 8.30 2.34
CA LEU A 15 13.33 7.60 3.56
C LEU A 15 13.54 8.64 4.67
N GLU A 16 12.68 8.65 5.67
CA GLU A 16 12.79 9.59 6.81
C GLU A 16 12.42 8.92 8.12
N ASN A 17 13.24 9.11 9.16
CA ASN A 17 12.97 8.61 10.53
C ASN A 17 12.63 7.10 10.61
N GLY A 18 13.15 6.30 9.68
CA GLY A 18 12.82 4.89 9.58
C GLY A 18 11.55 4.57 8.80
N GLU A 19 10.93 5.53 8.13
CA GLU A 19 9.79 5.30 7.24
C GLU A 19 10.24 5.39 5.78
N LEU A 20 10.20 4.24 5.09
CA LEU A 20 10.49 4.13 3.67
C LEU A 20 9.18 4.24 2.88
N THR A 21 9.07 5.29 2.08
CA THR A 21 7.98 5.50 1.13
C THR A 21 8.38 4.93 -0.22
N VAL A 22 7.53 4.07 -0.78
CA VAL A 22 7.74 3.39 -2.06
C VAL A 22 6.53 3.62 -2.97
N GLU A 23 6.80 4.03 -4.20
CA GLU A 23 5.82 4.15 -5.28
C GLU A 23 5.83 2.89 -6.14
N ALA A 24 4.69 2.22 -6.25
CA ALA A 24 4.52 1.10 -7.17
C ALA A 24 4.22 1.63 -8.59
N ARG A 25 4.70 0.93 -9.61
CA ARG A 25 4.39 1.25 -11.02
C ARG A 25 2.91 1.08 -11.41
N SER A 26 2.14 0.32 -10.63
CA SER A 26 0.77 -0.09 -10.95
C SER A 26 -0.03 -0.37 -9.67
N THR A 27 -1.35 -0.23 -9.73
CA THR A 27 -2.25 -0.55 -8.61
C THR A 27 -2.23 -2.03 -8.25
N ALA A 28 -2.13 -2.93 -9.24
CA ALA A 28 -1.97 -4.37 -9.01
C ALA A 28 -0.66 -4.69 -8.26
N TRP A 29 0.45 -4.05 -8.67
CA TRP A 29 1.73 -4.15 -7.99
C TRP A 29 1.68 -3.59 -6.57
N ALA A 30 1.00 -2.46 -6.34
CA ALA A 30 0.82 -1.92 -5.00
C ALA A 30 0.14 -2.92 -4.05
N THR A 31 -0.89 -3.63 -4.53
CA THR A 31 -1.54 -4.70 -3.76
C THR A 31 -0.58 -5.86 -3.47
N GLN A 32 0.15 -6.35 -4.47
CA GLN A 32 1.13 -7.43 -4.27
C GLN A 32 2.22 -7.03 -3.27
N LEU A 33 2.75 -5.81 -3.38
CA LEU A 33 3.74 -5.28 -2.45
C LEU A 33 3.19 -5.16 -1.04
N ARG A 34 1.92 -4.80 -0.85
CA ARG A 34 1.27 -4.77 0.47
C ARG A 34 1.15 -6.15 1.09
N LEU A 35 0.80 -7.17 0.30
CA LEU A 35 0.75 -8.57 0.75
C LEU A 35 2.15 -9.06 1.16
N LEU A 36 3.18 -8.64 0.43
CA LEU A 36 4.57 -9.01 0.67
C LEU A 36 5.32 -8.05 1.62
N ALA A 37 4.67 -6.98 2.09
CA ALA A 37 5.31 -5.86 2.78
C ALA A 37 6.09 -6.31 4.02
N ALA A 38 5.52 -7.22 4.81
CA ALA A 38 6.17 -7.74 6.01
C ALA A 38 7.46 -8.51 5.70
N SER A 39 7.48 -9.28 4.61
CA SER A 39 8.67 -10.04 4.20
C SER A 39 9.72 -9.12 3.57
N LEU A 40 9.28 -8.15 2.76
CA LEU A 40 10.12 -7.10 2.19
C LEU A 40 10.80 -6.26 3.28
N LEU A 41 10.05 -5.85 4.31
CA LEU A 41 10.60 -5.07 5.41
C LEU A 41 11.72 -5.81 6.13
N ARG A 42 11.56 -7.12 6.40
CA ARG A 42 12.61 -7.94 7.01
C ARG A 42 13.85 -8.05 6.12
N GLN A 43 13.65 -8.24 4.82
CA GLN A 43 14.76 -8.35 3.88
C GLN A 43 15.51 -7.02 3.74
N ILE A 44 14.79 -5.90 3.63
CA ILE A 44 15.37 -4.55 3.61
C ILE A 44 16.13 -4.27 4.92
N ALA A 45 15.57 -4.64 6.08
CA ALA A 45 16.24 -4.48 7.36
C ALA A 45 17.53 -5.32 7.48
N SER A 46 17.57 -6.49 6.82
CA SER A 46 18.76 -7.35 6.77
C SER A 46 19.84 -6.77 5.86
N GLU A 47 19.46 -6.23 4.70
CA GLU A 47 20.40 -5.74 3.66
C GLU A 47 20.92 -4.32 3.95
N VAL A 48 20.07 -3.41 4.42
CA VAL A 48 20.40 -1.98 4.62
C VAL A 48 20.89 -1.72 6.06
N GLY A 49 20.69 -2.68 6.97
CA GLY A 49 21.09 -2.61 8.37
C GLY A 49 19.90 -2.47 9.33
N HIS A 50 20.02 -3.13 10.49
CA HIS A 50 19.03 -3.18 11.57
C HIS A 50 18.75 -1.77 12.12
N ASN A 51 17.87 -0.99 11.47
CA ASN A 51 17.09 0.17 11.95
C ASN A 51 16.82 1.22 10.86
N VAL A 52 17.35 1.05 9.64
CA VAL A 52 17.16 2.07 8.60
C VAL A 52 15.69 2.17 8.16
N VAL A 53 14.94 1.05 8.16
CA VAL A 53 13.52 1.02 7.81
C VAL A 53 12.72 0.28 8.88
N ARG A 54 11.88 1.02 9.60
CA ARG A 54 10.92 0.57 10.61
C ARG A 54 9.49 0.47 10.05
N LYS A 55 9.15 1.29 9.07
CA LYS A 55 7.84 1.31 8.40
C LYS A 55 7.99 1.40 6.89
N LEU A 56 7.10 0.71 6.18
CA LEU A 56 7.03 0.71 4.73
C LEU A 56 5.69 1.32 4.29
N HIS A 57 5.74 2.46 3.61
CA HIS A 57 4.57 3.13 3.07
C HIS A 57 4.50 2.88 1.56
N ILE A 58 3.43 2.21 1.11
CA ILE A 58 3.29 1.81 -0.31
C ILE A 58 2.15 2.59 -0.95
N HIS A 59 2.51 3.44 -1.91
CA HIS A 59 1.58 4.18 -2.75
C HIS A 59 1.52 3.55 -4.14
N GLY A 60 0.32 3.48 -4.72
CA GLY A 60 0.19 3.15 -6.14
C GLY A 60 0.67 4.31 -7.02
N PRO A 61 0.86 4.11 -8.33
CA PRO A 61 1.15 5.21 -9.23
C PRO A 61 -0.04 6.16 -9.13
N ALA A 62 0.22 7.45 -8.89
CA ALA A 62 -0.78 8.49 -8.61
C ALA A 62 -2.19 8.10 -9.06
N ALA A 63 -2.93 7.40 -8.19
CA ALA A 63 -4.28 7.00 -8.52
C ALA A 63 -5.10 8.28 -8.41
N PRO A 64 -5.99 8.59 -9.37
CA PRO A 64 -6.94 9.66 -9.17
C PRO A 64 -7.64 9.37 -7.85
N SER A 65 -7.52 10.29 -6.90
CA SER A 65 -8.06 10.11 -5.55
C SER A 65 -9.58 10.01 -5.66
N TRP A 66 -10.11 8.80 -5.80
CA TRP A 66 -11.42 8.49 -5.24
C TRP A 66 -11.20 8.41 -3.74
N SER A 67 -11.03 9.58 -3.11
CA SER A 67 -11.46 9.76 -1.73
C SER A 67 -12.92 9.31 -1.73
N ARG A 68 -13.13 8.04 -1.40
CA ARG A 68 -14.42 7.52 -0.98
C ARG A 68 -14.66 8.14 0.39
N GLY A 69 -14.93 9.44 0.38
CA GLY A 69 -15.54 10.13 1.49
C GLY A 69 -16.82 9.38 1.87
N PRO A 70 -17.27 9.50 3.13
CA PRO A 70 -18.36 8.69 3.66
C PRO A 70 -19.67 9.04 2.95
N ARG A 71 -19.92 8.48 1.76
CA ARG A 71 -21.26 8.39 1.18
C ARG A 71 -21.96 7.24 1.88
N ARG A 72 -22.21 7.49 3.16
CA ARG A 72 -23.15 6.78 4.01
C ARG A 72 -24.46 6.71 3.23
N VAL A 73 -24.90 5.52 2.87
CA VAL A 73 -26.27 5.31 2.44
C VAL A 73 -27.18 5.66 3.61
N ARG A 74 -27.77 6.86 3.61
CA ARG A 74 -29.01 7.12 4.35
C ARG A 74 -30.14 6.79 3.40
N GLY A 75 -30.44 5.51 3.29
CA GLY A 75 -31.64 5.00 2.62
C GLY A 75 -32.22 3.92 3.51
N ARG A 76 -33.17 4.29 4.38
CA ARG A 76 -34.05 3.34 5.05
C ARG A 76 -34.85 2.67 3.92
N GLY A 77 -34.71 1.36 3.75
CA GLY A 77 -35.46 0.63 2.72
C GLY A 77 -36.96 0.90 2.85
N PRO A 78 -37.72 0.96 1.74
CA PRO A 78 -39.16 0.85 1.86
C PRO A 78 -39.45 -0.47 2.56
N ARG A 79 -40.12 -0.38 3.71
CA ARG A 79 -40.74 -1.54 4.37
C ARG A 79 -41.77 -2.08 3.39
N ASP A 80 -41.41 -3.13 2.68
CA ASP A 80 -42.38 -4.11 2.24
C ASP A 80 -42.90 -4.80 3.49
N THR A 81 -44.08 -4.38 3.94
CA THR A 81 -44.80 -4.99 5.05
C THR A 81 -46.30 -4.74 4.87
N TYR A 82 -46.96 -5.77 4.34
CA TYR A 82 -48.39 -6.05 4.19
C TYR A 82 -49.19 -5.24 3.16
N GLY A 83 -49.38 -5.87 1.99
CA GLY A 83 -50.66 -5.96 1.31
C GLY A 83 -51.00 -7.44 1.17
#